data_AF-A0AAE3K7R4-F1
#
_entry.id   AF-A0AAE3K7R4-F1
#
_cell.length_a   1.000
_cell.length_b   1.000
_cell.length_c   1.000
_cell.angle_alpha   90.00
_cell.angle_beta   90.00
_cell.angle_gamma   90.00
#
_symmetry.space_group_name_H-M   'P 1'
#
loop_
_entity.id
_entity.type
_entity.pdbx_description
1 polymer ?
#
loop_
_entity_poly.entity_id
_entity_poly.type
_entity_poly.pdbx_seq_one_letter_code
_entity_poly.pdbx_strand_id
1 'polypeptide(L)'
;MSRDVGPFPIDGQPLMLAGAKASLSLSMLPELLADAQQYLSTQRDTYRRQYECIHADDEREIFVVPSDHWEAIGDKLNVNRRASDAMRRAHVEQFKRSGTATDRRDEFETTLEIRTVVVIGIATTDEDE
;
A
#
# COMPACT_ATOMS: atom_id res chain seq x y z
N MET A 1 2.44 21.83 1.96
CA MET A 1 1.53 21.21 0.98
C MET A 1 0.94 20.02 1.67
N SER A 2 -0.24 20.17 2.30
CA SER A 2 -0.95 19.03 2.89
C SER A 2 -1.36 18.14 1.74
N ARG A 3 -0.77 16.95 1.69
CA ARG A 3 -1.20 15.93 0.77
C ARG A 3 -2.49 15.38 1.36
N ASP A 4 -3.58 15.58 0.64
CA ASP A 4 -4.88 15.00 0.98
C ASP A 4 -4.66 13.50 1.20
N VAL A 5 -4.75 13.03 2.45
CA VAL A 5 -4.73 11.61 2.76
C VAL A 5 -6.07 11.09 2.25
N GLY A 6 -6.12 10.80 0.96
CA GLY A 6 -7.29 10.22 0.32
C GLY A 6 -7.68 8.90 1.01
N PRO A 7 -8.78 8.25 0.59
CA PRO A 7 -9.32 7.06 1.26
C PRO A 7 -8.34 5.86 1.34
N PHE A 8 -7.18 5.96 0.69
CA PHE A 8 -6.08 5.02 0.72
C PHE A 8 -4.73 5.75 0.61
N PRO A 9 -3.64 5.21 1.17
CA PRO A 9 -2.32 5.86 1.28
C PRO A 9 -1.48 5.74 0.00
N ILE A 10 -2.12 5.76 -1.18
CA ILE A 10 -1.46 5.56 -2.48
C ILE A 10 -1.60 6.80 -3.33
N ASP A 11 -0.45 7.30 -3.79
CA ASP A 11 -0.37 8.51 -4.57
C ASP A 11 -0.90 8.33 -6.00
N GLY A 12 -1.37 9.42 -6.61
CA GLY A 12 -1.97 9.39 -7.95
C GLY A 12 -1.10 8.74 -9.04
N GLN A 13 0.22 8.98 -9.06
CA GLN A 13 1.09 8.35 -10.05
C GLN A 13 1.24 6.83 -9.86
N PRO A 14 1.60 6.32 -8.66
CA PRO A 14 1.52 4.90 -8.33
C PRO A 14 0.18 4.24 -8.67
N LEU A 15 -0.94 4.91 -8.34
CA LEU A 15 -2.28 4.45 -8.65
C LEU A 15 -2.48 4.26 -10.17
N MET A 16 -2.13 5.26 -10.98
CA MET A 16 -2.23 5.17 -12.44
C MET A 16 -1.36 4.06 -13.02
N LEU A 17 -0.12 3.92 -12.55
CA LEU A 17 0.81 2.88 -13.03
C LEU A 17 0.29 1.48 -12.73
N ALA A 18 -0.26 1.26 -11.53
CA ALA A 18 -0.85 -0.01 -11.15
C ALA A 18 -2.13 -0.32 -11.93
N GLY A 19 -3.05 0.65 -12.05
CA GLY A 19 -4.31 0.51 -12.77
C GLY A 19 -4.12 0.17 -14.25
N ALA A 20 -3.21 0.88 -14.92
CA ALA A 20 -2.89 0.64 -16.33
C ALA A 20 -2.35 -0.79 -16.54
N LYS A 21 -1.42 -1.24 -15.69
CA LYS A 21 -0.84 -2.59 -15.78
C LYS A 21 -1.85 -3.71 -15.49
N ALA A 22 -2.86 -3.44 -14.68
CA ALA A 22 -3.88 -4.41 -14.30
C ALA A 22 -5.10 -4.40 -15.25
N SER A 23 -5.12 -3.54 -16.27
CA SER A 23 -6.26 -3.33 -17.20
C SER A 23 -7.62 -3.30 -16.49
N LEU A 24 -7.68 -2.66 -15.32
CA LEU A 24 -8.93 -2.44 -14.61
C LEU A 24 -9.57 -1.14 -15.11
N SER A 25 -10.88 -0.97 -14.90
CA SER A 25 -11.51 0.33 -15.10
C SER A 25 -10.90 1.37 -14.15
N LEU A 26 -10.95 2.65 -14.56
CA LEU A 26 -10.39 3.76 -13.78
C LEU A 26 -11.00 3.90 -12.38
N SER A 27 -12.24 3.41 -12.18
CA SER A 27 -12.93 3.44 -10.88
C SER A 27 -12.63 2.24 -9.98
N MET A 28 -12.26 1.09 -10.54
CA MET A 28 -12.20 -0.16 -9.76
C MET A 28 -11.00 -0.22 -8.82
N LEU A 29 -9.81 0.23 -9.25
CA LEU A 29 -8.63 0.17 -8.39
C LEU A 29 -8.74 1.08 -7.16
N PRO A 30 -9.23 2.34 -7.26
CA PRO A 30 -9.52 3.17 -6.10
C PRO A 30 -10.45 2.51 -5.07
N GLU A 31 -11.54 1.88 -5.52
CA GLU A 31 -12.49 1.18 -4.64
C GLU A 31 -11.82 0.02 -3.90
N LEU A 32 -11.08 -0.82 -4.62
CA LEU A 32 -10.32 -1.93 -4.04
C LEU A 32 -9.30 -1.46 -2.99
N LEU A 33 -8.60 -0.35 -3.27
CA LEU A 33 -7.62 0.22 -2.34
C LEU A 33 -8.28 0.81 -1.10
N ALA A 34 -9.46 1.42 -1.22
CA ALA A 34 -10.22 1.92 -0.08
C ALA A 34 -10.67 0.76 0.83
N ASP A 35 -11.15 -0.34 0.27
CA ASP A 35 -11.52 -1.54 1.03
C ASP A 35 -10.31 -2.18 1.71
N ALA A 36 -9.18 -2.28 0.98
CA ALA A 36 -7.93 -2.76 1.55
C ALA A 36 -7.43 -1.84 2.69
N GLN A 37 -7.48 -0.52 2.52
CA GLN A 37 -7.06 0.42 3.55
C GLN A 37 -7.94 0.30 4.80
N GLN A 38 -9.26 0.16 4.66
CA GLN A 38 -10.16 -0.07 5.80
C GLN A 38 -9.76 -1.32 6.57
N TYR A 39 -9.57 -2.45 5.87
CA TYR A 39 -9.12 -3.70 6.51
C TYR A 39 -7.75 -3.54 7.18
N LEU A 40 -6.75 -3.02 6.47
CA LEU A 40 -5.38 -2.89 6.93
C LEU A 40 -5.24 -1.95 8.12
N SER A 41 -6.03 -0.87 8.16
CA SER A 41 -6.06 0.07 9.29
C SER A 41 -6.44 -0.63 10.59
N THR A 42 -7.39 -1.56 10.56
CA THR A 42 -7.75 -2.36 11.74
C THR A 42 -6.65 -3.31 12.20
N GLN A 43 -5.72 -3.65 11.31
CA GLN A 43 -4.60 -4.57 11.56
C GLN A 43 -3.28 -3.84 11.83
N ARG A 44 -3.24 -2.51 11.81
CA ARG A 44 -1.99 -1.73 11.85
C ARG A 44 -1.09 -2.09 13.02
N ASP A 45 -1.64 -2.21 14.23
CA ASP A 45 -0.85 -2.59 15.41
C ASP A 45 -0.35 -4.04 15.36
N THR A 46 -1.08 -4.94 14.69
CA THR A 46 -0.61 -6.29 14.40
C THR A 46 0.58 -6.24 13.45
N TYR A 47 0.52 -5.43 12.39
CA TYR A 47 1.62 -5.29 11.43
C TYR A 47 2.89 -4.75 12.08
N ARG A 48 2.78 -3.73 12.95
CA ARG A 48 3.90 -3.18 13.72
C ARG A 48 4.62 -4.21 14.60
N ARG A 49 3.90 -5.25 15.05
CA ARG A 49 4.46 -6.31 15.91
C ARG A 49 5.00 -7.49 15.12
N GLN A 50 4.44 -7.79 13.95
CA GLN A 50 4.72 -9.00 13.19
C GLN A 50 5.67 -8.79 12.02
N TYR A 51 5.70 -7.59 11.45
CA TYR A 51 6.45 -7.28 10.24
C TYR A 51 7.43 -6.13 10.47
N GLU A 52 8.47 -6.13 9.65
CA GLU A 52 9.45 -5.05 9.62
C GLU A 52 8.82 -3.79 8.97
N CYS A 53 8.81 -2.67 9.70
CA CYS A 53 8.47 -1.36 9.16
C CYS A 53 9.73 -0.74 8.54
N ILE A 54 9.81 -0.71 7.21
CA ILE A 54 10.99 -0.23 6.46
C ILE A 54 10.98 1.28 6.21
N HIS A 55 9.79 1.88 6.29
CA HIS A 55 9.58 3.31 6.10
C HIS A 55 8.32 3.76 6.84
N ALA A 56 8.41 4.91 7.50
CA ALA A 56 7.27 5.60 8.09
C ALA A 56 7.44 7.10 7.84
N ASP A 57 6.35 7.77 7.45
CA ASP A 57 6.24 9.22 7.34
C ASP A 57 4.96 9.69 8.07
N ASP A 58 4.64 10.98 7.97
CA ASP A 58 3.45 11.56 8.63
C ASP A 58 2.10 11.08 8.02
N GLU A 59 2.13 10.41 6.86
CA GLU A 59 0.93 9.95 6.14
C GLU A 59 0.76 8.42 6.15
N ARG A 60 1.86 7.64 6.22
CA ARG A 60 1.81 6.19 6.08
C ARG A 60 2.99 5.44 6.70
N GLU A 61 2.75 4.17 7.00
CA GLU A 61 3.76 3.18 7.35
C GLU A 61 3.86 2.12 6.24
N ILE A 62 5.07 1.66 5.92
CA ILE A 62 5.33 0.63 4.92
C ILE A 62 5.97 -0.58 5.59
N PHE A 63 5.27 -1.70 5.49
CA PHE A 63 5.70 -2.97 6.07
C PHE A 63 6.17 -3.93 5.00
N VAL A 64 7.25 -4.65 5.28
CA VAL A 64 7.76 -5.73 4.43
C VAL A 64 7.06 -7.04 4.82
N VAL A 65 6.42 -7.69 3.86
CA VAL A 65 5.59 -8.88 4.07
C VAL A 65 5.97 -10.02 3.11
N PRO A 66 5.59 -11.28 3.41
CA PRO A 66 5.74 -12.41 2.48
C PRO A 66 5.12 -12.14 1.11
N SER A 67 5.68 -12.74 0.05
CA SER A 67 5.26 -12.48 -1.34
C SER A 67 3.83 -12.94 -1.67
N ASP A 68 3.32 -13.92 -0.93
CA ASP A 68 1.96 -14.47 -1.02
C ASP A 68 0.92 -13.71 -0.16
N HIS A 69 1.36 -12.73 0.60
CA HIS A 69 0.52 -12.01 1.56
C HIS A 69 -0.71 -11.34 0.94
N TRP A 70 -0.59 -10.84 -0.29
CA TRP A 70 -1.70 -10.24 -1.02
C TRP A 70 -2.75 -11.25 -1.46
N GLU A 71 -2.38 -12.51 -1.67
CA GLU A 71 -3.35 -13.58 -1.95
C GLU A 71 -4.25 -13.79 -0.71
N ALA A 72 -3.64 -13.83 0.49
CA ALA A 72 -4.39 -13.92 1.75
C ALA A 72 -5.29 -12.70 2.01
N ILE A 73 -4.84 -11.48 1.70
CA ILE A 73 -5.70 -10.28 1.76
C ILE A 73 -6.84 -10.40 0.76
N GLY A 74 -6.57 -10.89 -0.45
CA GLY A 74 -7.57 -11.11 -1.48
C GLY A 74 -8.71 -12.02 -1.01
N ASP A 75 -8.35 -13.13 -0.36
CA ASP A 75 -9.32 -14.07 0.23
C ASP A 75 -10.15 -13.40 1.34
N LYS A 76 -9.53 -12.58 2.19
CA LYS A 76 -10.24 -11.85 3.26
C LYS A 76 -11.23 -10.83 2.72
N LEU A 77 -10.88 -10.16 1.63
CA LEU A 77 -11.73 -9.16 0.97
C LEU A 77 -12.68 -9.78 -0.06
N ASN A 78 -12.63 -11.10 -0.26
CA ASN A 78 -13.42 -11.82 -1.27
C ASN A 78 -13.24 -11.26 -2.70
N VAL A 79 -11.99 -10.91 -3.05
CA VAL A 79 -11.64 -10.40 -4.38
C VAL A 79 -10.79 -11.41 -5.15
N ASN A 80 -10.90 -11.38 -6.47
CA ASN A 80 -10.15 -12.30 -7.32
C ASN A 80 -8.64 -11.98 -7.34
N ARG A 81 -7.83 -12.94 -7.80
CA ARG A 81 -6.37 -12.82 -7.91
C ARG A 81 -5.90 -11.59 -8.70
N ARG A 82 -6.66 -11.17 -9.73
CA ARG A 82 -6.32 -10.00 -10.55
C ARG A 82 -6.48 -8.70 -9.75
N ALA A 83 -7.55 -8.59 -8.97
CA ALA A 83 -7.78 -7.46 -8.08
C ALA A 83 -6.73 -7.40 -6.97
N SER A 84 -6.42 -8.55 -6.35
CA SER A 84 -5.33 -8.68 -5.37
C SER A 84 -3.97 -8.24 -5.95
N ASP A 85 -3.60 -8.72 -7.14
CA ASP A 85 -2.35 -8.31 -7.80
C ASP A 85 -2.33 -6.81 -8.16
N ALA A 86 -3.47 -6.22 -8.51
CA ALA A 86 -3.57 -4.80 -8.78
C ALA A 86 -3.34 -3.95 -7.52
N MET A 87 -3.92 -4.33 -6.38
CA MET A 87 -3.67 -3.67 -5.09
C MET A 87 -2.20 -3.82 -4.69
N ARG A 88 -1.64 -5.03 -4.78
CA ARG A 88 -0.20 -5.27 -4.56
C ARG A 88 0.67 -4.35 -5.39
N ARG A 89 0.41 -4.23 -6.69
CA ARG A 89 1.17 -3.35 -7.58
C ARG A 89 1.08 -1.90 -7.14
N ALA A 90 -0.08 -1.42 -6.73
CA ALA A 90 -0.24 -0.06 -6.25
C ALA A 90 0.63 0.22 -5.01
N HIS A 91 0.66 -0.71 -4.05
CA HIS A 91 1.51 -0.61 -2.86
C HIS A 91 3.01 -0.68 -3.22
N VAL A 92 3.38 -1.52 -4.18
CA VAL A 92 4.77 -1.61 -4.68
C VAL A 92 5.21 -0.33 -5.40
N GLU A 93 4.36 0.26 -6.24
CA GLU A 93 4.69 1.50 -6.94
C GLU A 93 4.76 2.69 -5.96
N GLN A 94 3.91 2.70 -4.91
CA GLN A 94 4.02 3.68 -3.83
C GLN A 94 5.35 3.54 -3.09
N PHE A 95 5.73 2.30 -2.74
CA PHE A 95 7.00 2.03 -2.08
C PHE A 95 8.20 2.51 -2.91
N LYS A 96 8.25 2.18 -4.21
CA LYS A 96 9.30 2.68 -5.11
C LYS A 96 9.37 4.21 -5.19
N ARG A 97 8.20 4.87 -5.17
CA ARG A 97 8.12 6.33 -5.11
C ARG A 97 8.70 6.86 -3.81
N SER A 98 8.35 6.29 -2.65
CA SER A 98 8.94 6.67 -1.36
C SER A 98 10.45 6.48 -1.35
N GLY A 99 10.95 5.34 -1.85
CA GLY A 99 12.40 5.08 -1.95
C GLY A 99 13.11 6.08 -2.84
N THR A 100 12.49 6.53 -3.93
CA THR A 100 13.04 7.58 -4.80
C THR A 100 13.05 8.94 -4.08
N ALA A 101 11.97 9.28 -3.35
CA ALA A 101 11.88 10.52 -2.60
C ALA A 101 12.87 10.62 -1.44
N THR A 102 13.30 9.48 -0.89
CA THR A 102 14.26 9.41 0.23
C THR A 102 15.67 9.02 -0.18
N ASP A 103 15.99 8.97 -1.49
CA ASP A 103 17.30 8.52 -2.01
C ASP A 103 17.71 7.10 -1.55
N ARG A 104 16.73 6.22 -1.35
CA ARG A 104 16.88 4.81 -0.91
C ARG A 104 16.39 3.82 -1.97
N ARG A 105 16.45 4.21 -3.24
CA ARG A 105 15.85 3.45 -4.35
C ARG A 105 16.39 2.02 -4.43
N ASP A 106 17.70 1.84 -4.35
CA ASP A 106 18.34 0.52 -4.53
C ASP A 106 17.94 -0.46 -3.43
N GLU A 107 17.94 -0.02 -2.16
CA GLU A 107 17.50 -0.82 -1.01
C GLU A 107 16.06 -1.32 -1.17
N PHE A 108 15.19 -0.43 -1.66
CA PHE A 108 13.78 -0.73 -1.89
C PHE A 108 13.60 -1.71 -3.05
N GLU A 109 14.36 -1.54 -4.14
CA GLU A 109 14.35 -2.49 -5.26
C GLU A 109 14.85 -3.89 -4.82
N THR A 110 15.92 -3.98 -4.04
CA THR A 110 16.42 -5.26 -3.49
C THR A 110 15.38 -5.94 -2.60
N THR A 111 14.64 -5.19 -1.77
CA THR A 111 13.57 -5.74 -0.93
C THR A 111 12.51 -6.48 -1.76
N LEU A 112 12.18 -5.95 -2.94
CA LEU A 112 11.15 -6.49 -3.82
C LEU A 112 11.58 -7.74 -4.61
N GLU A 113 12.85 -8.12 -4.56
CA GLU A 113 13.33 -9.32 -5.25
C GLU A 113 12.77 -10.62 -4.65
N ILE A 114 12.51 -10.61 -3.34
CA ILE A 114 12.09 -11.80 -2.59
C ILE A 114 10.82 -11.59 -1.75
N ARG A 115 10.41 -10.34 -1.54
CA ARG A 115 9.28 -9.97 -0.67
C ARG A 115 8.37 -8.97 -1.37
N THR A 116 7.26 -8.64 -0.73
CA THR A 116 6.41 -7.54 -1.14
C THR A 116 6.15 -6.61 0.03
N VAL A 117 5.30 -5.61 -0.18
CA VAL A 117 5.08 -4.54 0.79
C VAL A 117 3.60 -4.25 0.95
N VAL A 118 3.26 -3.73 2.12
CA VAL A 118 1.96 -3.19 2.46
C VAL A 118 2.16 -1.79 3.01
N VAL A 119 1.68 -0.79 2.28
CA VAL A 119 1.48 0.59 2.75
C VAL A 119 0.17 0.67 3.55
N ILE A 120 0.21 1.19 4.77
CA ILE A 120 -0.96 1.45 5.61
C ILE A 120 -0.97 2.93 5.96
N GLY A 121 -2.08 3.61 5.67
CA GLY A 121 -2.25 5.01 6.03
C GLY A 121 -2.32 5.16 7.55
N ILE A 122 -1.66 6.20 8.06
CA ILE A 122 -1.88 6.65 9.43
C ILE A 122 -2.89 7.79 9.34
N ALA A 123 -4.12 7.54 9.78
CA ALA A 123 -4.99 8.66 10.08
C ALA A 123 -4.27 9.48 11.14
N THR A 124 -3.92 10.73 10.83
CA THR A 124 -3.86 11.73 11.89
C THR A 124 -5.28 11.75 12.40
N THR A 125 -5.52 11.15 13.56
CA THR A 125 -6.69 11.55 14.29
C THR A 125 -6.42 13.01 14.62
N ASP A 126 -6.94 13.93 13.80
CA ASP A 126 -7.18 15.30 14.22
C ASP A 126 -8.30 15.24 15.29
N GLU A 127 -8.01 14.56 16.40
CA GLU A 127 -8.67 14.71 17.69
C GLU A 127 -7.87 15.81 18.39
N ASP A 128 -8.14 17.06 18.04
CA ASP A 128 -7.96 18.24 18.90
C ASP A 128 -8.47 19.47 18.12
N GLU A 129 -9.78 19.76 18.25
CA GLU A 129 -10.36 21.04 18.74
C GLU A 129 -11.91 21.02 18.73
#